data_AF-A0A846ZHF9-F1
#
_entry.id   AF-A0A846ZHF9-F1
#
_cell.length_a   1.000
_cell.length_b   1.000
_cell.length_c   1.000
_cell.angle_alpha   90.00
_cell.angle_beta   90.00
_cell.angle_gamma   90.00
#
_symmetry.space_group_name_H-M   'P 1'
#
loop_
_entity.id
_entity.type
_entity.pdbx_description
1 polymer ?
#
loop_
_entity_poly.entity_id
_entity_poly.type
_entity_poly.pdbx_seq_one_letter_code
_entity_poly.pdbx_strand_id
1 'polypeptide(L)'
;MKNPKKFIQQQTNQMLNKSTEHLGQFKQFLFAPNLITFVISVVVGNSFGATIKTLVNLVFGLFDFTRIWLFSAQHTAYYNRITQPFSEFSSSLITTILIATIVFFTIRFINEALIVDPVNKWGYNQVHADALQLQKQNEETIALQRQILTELEKLNQQRDSR
;
A
#
# COMPACT_ATOMS: atom_id res chain seq x y z
N MET A 1 -13.01 37.38 -42.22
CA MET A 1 -12.17 36.16 -42.22
C MET A 1 -11.79 35.84 -40.77
N LYS A 2 -12.22 34.68 -40.23
CA LYS A 2 -11.92 34.26 -38.84
C LYS A 2 -10.42 33.92 -38.73
N ASN A 3 -9.76 34.49 -37.73
CA ASN A 3 -8.31 34.45 -37.56
C ASN A 3 -7.83 33.01 -37.26
N PRO A 4 -7.09 32.32 -38.18
CA PRO A 4 -6.82 30.88 -38.08
C PRO A 4 -6.00 30.49 -36.85
N LYS A 5 -5.18 31.41 -36.32
CA LYS A 5 -4.42 31.21 -35.07
C LYS A 5 -5.32 31.03 -33.84
N LYS A 6 -6.46 31.74 -33.77
CA LYS A 6 -7.40 31.62 -32.64
C LYS A 6 -8.18 30.30 -32.70
N PHE A 7 -8.46 29.78 -33.90
CA PHE A 7 -9.16 28.51 -34.07
C PHE A 7 -8.27 27.31 -33.70
N ILE A 8 -7.00 27.34 -34.09
CA ILE A 8 -6.01 26.32 -33.69
C ILE A 8 -5.80 26.37 -32.16
N GLN A 9 -5.62 27.55 -31.56
CA GLN A 9 -5.49 27.67 -30.10
C GLN A 9 -6.75 27.16 -29.36
N GLN A 10 -7.95 27.41 -29.87
CA GLN A 10 -9.19 26.91 -29.26
C GLN A 10 -9.32 25.40 -29.37
N GLN A 11 -8.96 24.78 -30.50
CA GLN A 11 -8.95 23.32 -30.65
C GLN A 11 -7.89 22.66 -29.75
N THR A 12 -6.68 23.22 -29.67
CA THR A 12 -5.63 22.69 -28.79
C THR A 12 -6.04 22.80 -27.32
N ASN A 13 -6.62 23.93 -26.91
CA ASN A 13 -7.12 24.10 -25.54
C ASN A 13 -8.30 23.18 -25.22
N GLN A 14 -9.20 22.90 -26.17
CA GLN A 14 -10.27 21.93 -25.98
C GLN A 14 -9.76 20.48 -25.88
N MET A 15 -8.75 20.11 -26.67
CA MET A 15 -8.11 18.80 -26.61
C MET A 15 -7.32 18.60 -25.31
N LEU A 16 -6.63 19.64 -24.84
CA LEU A 16 -5.93 19.64 -23.56
C LEU A 16 -6.90 19.55 -22.39
N ASN A 17 -8.00 20.31 -22.41
CA ASN A 17 -9.04 20.24 -21.37
C ASN A 17 -9.75 18.88 -21.31
N LYS A 18 -10.04 18.26 -22.47
CA LYS A 18 -10.60 16.90 -22.49
C LYS A 18 -9.60 15.86 -21.97
N SER A 19 -8.32 16.00 -22.32
CA SER A 19 -7.27 15.10 -21.84
C SER A 19 -7.07 15.22 -20.33
N THR A 20 -7.12 16.43 -19.77
CA THR A 20 -7.04 16.64 -18.32
C THR A 20 -8.28 16.15 -17.58
N GLU A 21 -9.48 16.24 -18.17
CA GLU A 21 -10.70 15.63 -17.59
C GLU A 21 -10.60 14.10 -17.51
N HIS A 22 -10.15 13.43 -18.57
CA HIS A 22 -9.96 11.97 -18.55
C HIS A 22 -8.89 11.51 -17.56
N LEU A 23 -7.80 12.29 -17.40
CA LEU A 23 -6.80 12.03 -16.36
C LEU A 23 -7.38 12.24 -14.96
N GLY A 24 -8.26 13.22 -14.76
CA GLY A 24 -8.98 13.44 -13.50
C GLY A 24 -9.89 12.27 -13.14
N GLN A 25 -10.66 11.76 -14.10
CA GLN A 25 -11.52 10.57 -13.92
C GLN A 25 -10.70 9.32 -13.62
N PHE A 26 -9.58 9.12 -14.34
CA PHE A 26 -8.67 8.01 -14.08
C PHE A 26 -8.04 8.09 -12.69
N LYS A 27 -7.61 9.28 -12.27
CA LYS A 27 -7.12 9.55 -10.91
C LYS A 27 -8.19 9.14 -9.89
N GLN A 28 -9.43 9.57 -10.08
CA GLN A 28 -10.54 9.27 -9.17
C GLN A 28 -10.90 7.77 -9.12
N PHE A 29 -10.82 7.07 -10.26
CA PHE A 29 -10.98 5.62 -10.33
C PHE A 29 -9.86 4.87 -9.60
N LEU A 30 -8.60 5.28 -9.81
CA LEU A 30 -7.46 4.68 -9.11
C LEU A 30 -7.57 4.89 -7.59
N PHE A 31 -8.02 6.06 -7.14
CA PHE A 31 -8.27 6.35 -5.72
C PHE A 31 -9.62 5.85 -5.22
N ALA A 32 -10.35 5.04 -6.00
CA ALA A 32 -11.50 4.34 -5.48
C ALA A 32 -11.08 3.49 -4.27
N PRO A 33 -11.93 3.38 -3.23
CA PRO A 33 -11.58 2.70 -1.99
C PRO A 33 -11.02 1.30 -2.27
N ASN A 34 -9.82 1.03 -1.77
CA ASN A 34 -9.14 -0.27 -1.80
C ASN A 34 -8.77 -0.83 -3.19
N LEU A 35 -8.99 -0.13 -4.31
CA LEU A 35 -8.69 -0.67 -5.65
C LEU A 35 -7.18 -0.82 -5.90
N ILE A 36 -6.39 0.23 -5.67
CA ILE A 36 -4.92 0.16 -5.77
C ILE A 36 -4.37 -0.92 -4.83
N THR A 37 -4.88 -0.98 -3.59
CA THR A 37 -4.48 -1.99 -2.60
C THR A 37 -4.76 -3.39 -3.11
N PHE A 38 -5.95 -3.64 -3.64
CA PHE A 38 -6.33 -4.92 -4.20
C PHE A 38 -5.41 -5.34 -5.36
N VAL A 39 -5.19 -4.45 -6.32
CA VAL A 39 -4.33 -4.75 -7.48
C VAL A 39 -2.89 -5.04 -7.04
N ILE A 40 -2.35 -4.23 -6.13
CA ILE A 40 -1.01 -4.47 -5.56
C ILE A 40 -0.95 -5.82 -4.86
N SER A 41 -1.95 -6.16 -4.03
CA SER A 41 -2.02 -7.45 -3.34
C SER A 41 -2.06 -8.63 -4.31
N VAL A 42 -2.83 -8.53 -5.41
CA VAL A 42 -2.88 -9.59 -6.43
C VAL A 42 -1.54 -9.75 -7.14
N VAL A 43 -0.90 -8.65 -7.54
CA VAL A 43 0.39 -8.68 -8.26
C VAL A 43 1.52 -9.20 -7.37
N VAL A 44 1.65 -8.66 -6.16
CA VAL A 44 2.67 -9.09 -5.19
C VAL A 44 2.41 -10.52 -4.75
N GLY A 45 1.15 -10.89 -4.49
CA GLY A 45 0.76 -12.25 -4.10
C GLY A 45 1.09 -13.28 -5.18
N ASN A 46 0.86 -12.95 -6.45
CA ASN A 46 1.22 -13.84 -7.57
C ASN A 46 2.74 -14.04 -7.66
N SER A 47 3.53 -12.96 -7.59
CA SER A 47 4.99 -13.04 -7.62
C SER A 47 5.55 -13.81 -6.42
N PHE A 48 5.03 -13.54 -5.23
CA PHE A 48 5.41 -14.24 -4.02
C PHE A 48 5.08 -15.74 -4.12
N GLY A 49 3.88 -16.07 -4.60
CA GLY A 49 3.47 -17.46 -4.86
C GLY A 49 4.40 -18.18 -5.83
N ALA A 50 4.86 -17.52 -6.90
CA ALA A 50 5.85 -18.08 -7.81
C ALA A 50 7.19 -18.36 -7.12
N THR A 51 7.65 -17.46 -6.25
CA THR A 51 8.88 -17.63 -5.46
C THR A 51 8.79 -18.77 -4.45
N ILE A 52 7.63 -18.96 -3.82
CA ILE A 52 7.42 -20.12 -2.95
C ILE A 52 7.47 -21.42 -3.76
N LYS A 53 6.88 -21.46 -4.96
CA LYS A 53 6.97 -22.65 -5.82
C LYS A 53 8.41 -22.98 -6.20
N THR A 54 9.21 -21.98 -6.60
CA THR A 54 10.62 -22.20 -6.95
C THR A 54 11.47 -22.57 -5.74
N LEU A 55 11.15 -22.05 -4.54
CA LEU A 55 11.76 -22.49 -3.29
C LEU A 55 11.46 -23.95 -2.99
N VAL A 56 10.21 -24.37 -3.13
CA VAL A 56 9.81 -25.78 -2.96
C VAL A 56 10.54 -26.66 -3.97
N ASN A 57 10.65 -26.23 -5.23
CA ASN A 57 11.42 -26.95 -6.26
C ASN A 57 12.91 -27.04 -5.93
N LEU A 58 13.50 -26.00 -5.34
CA LEU A 58 14.89 -26.03 -4.86
C LEU A 58 15.08 -27.09 -3.78
N VAL A 59 14.17 -27.16 -2.81
CA VAL A 59 14.20 -28.19 -1.76
C VAL A 59 14.11 -29.58 -2.37
N PHE A 60 13.17 -29.81 -3.29
CA PHE A 60 13.06 -31.10 -3.99
C PHE A 60 14.29 -31.41 -4.85
N GLY A 61 14.90 -30.42 -5.51
CA GLY A 61 16.14 -30.59 -6.26
C GLY A 61 17.32 -31.01 -5.39
N LEU A 62 17.41 -30.50 -4.16
CA LEU A 62 18.39 -30.95 -3.16
C LEU A 62 18.14 -32.41 -2.73
N PHE A 63 16.87 -32.79 -2.50
CA PHE A 63 16.51 -34.18 -2.21
C PHE A 63 16.83 -35.11 -3.37
N ASP A 64 16.51 -34.73 -4.61
CA ASP A 64 16.82 -35.54 -5.79
C ASP A 64 18.33 -35.68 -6.01
N PHE A 65 19.10 -34.61 -5.79
CA PHE A 65 20.56 -34.67 -5.85
C PHE A 65 21.14 -35.63 -4.81
N THR A 66 20.71 -35.52 -3.54
CA THR A 66 21.18 -36.41 -2.48
C THR A 66 20.78 -37.85 -2.73
N ARG A 67 19.56 -38.11 -3.22
CA ARG A 67 19.11 -39.44 -3.64
C ARG A 67 19.98 -40.01 -4.75
N ILE A 68 20.20 -39.27 -5.83
CA ILE A 68 21.01 -39.75 -6.97
C ILE A 68 22.45 -39.96 -6.52
N TRP A 69 23.02 -39.06 -5.73
CA TRP A 69 24.38 -39.20 -5.23
C TRP A 69 24.55 -40.42 -4.31
N LEU A 70 23.59 -40.71 -3.43
CA LEU A 70 23.67 -41.82 -2.47
C LEU A 70 23.35 -43.19 -3.10
N PHE A 71 22.43 -43.24 -4.07
CA PHE A 71 21.91 -44.50 -4.64
C PHE A 71 22.33 -44.75 -6.10
N SER A 72 23.09 -43.87 -6.74
CA SER A 72 23.65 -44.10 -8.08
C SER A 72 24.88 -44.99 -8.00
N ALA A 73 24.93 -46.02 -8.86
CA ALA A 73 26.04 -46.96 -8.97
C ALA A 73 27.40 -46.30 -9.30
N GLN A 74 27.39 -45.08 -9.82
CA GLN A 74 28.58 -44.34 -10.24
C GLN A 74 28.86 -43.10 -9.35
N HIS A 75 28.02 -42.84 -8.34
CA HIS A 75 28.09 -41.64 -7.48
C HIS A 75 28.34 -40.33 -8.26
N THR A 76 27.85 -40.25 -9.50
CA THR A 76 28.08 -39.11 -10.38
C THR A 76 27.34 -37.89 -9.85
N ALA A 77 28.09 -36.84 -9.52
CA ALA A 77 27.52 -35.58 -9.06
C ALA A 77 26.88 -34.83 -10.23
N TYR A 78 25.55 -34.95 -10.38
CA TYR A 78 24.78 -34.18 -11.35
C TYR A 78 24.50 -32.77 -10.81
N TYR A 79 25.52 -31.90 -10.85
CA TYR A 79 25.42 -30.52 -10.38
C TYR A 79 24.23 -29.74 -10.99
N ASN A 80 23.85 -30.06 -12.23
CA ASN A 80 22.70 -29.44 -12.89
C ASN A 80 21.37 -29.59 -12.12
N ARG A 81 21.22 -30.68 -11.33
CA ARG A 81 20.02 -30.93 -10.51
C ARG A 81 19.91 -30.01 -9.29
N ILE A 82 21.00 -29.36 -8.89
CA ILE A 82 21.03 -28.34 -7.84
C ILE A 82 21.13 -26.94 -8.43
N THR A 83 22.01 -26.74 -9.43
CA THR A 83 22.31 -25.40 -9.94
C THR A 83 21.13 -24.78 -10.67
N GLN A 84 20.34 -25.59 -11.40
CA GLN A 84 19.17 -25.08 -12.12
C GLN A 84 18.05 -24.62 -11.15
N PRO A 85 17.55 -25.43 -10.21
CA PRO A 85 16.55 -24.97 -9.24
C PRO A 85 17.03 -23.79 -8.39
N PHE A 86 18.32 -23.74 -8.07
CA PHE A 86 18.92 -22.62 -7.34
C PHE A 86 18.92 -21.32 -8.16
N SER A 87 19.25 -21.40 -9.45
CA SER A 87 19.20 -20.26 -10.36
C SER A 87 17.76 -19.76 -10.54
N GLU A 88 16.80 -20.67 -10.73
CA GLU A 88 15.38 -20.36 -10.86
C GLU A 88 14.82 -19.69 -9.59
N PHE A 89 15.15 -20.21 -8.42
CA PHE A 89 14.78 -19.61 -7.14
C PHE A 89 15.37 -18.21 -6.97
N SER A 90 16.68 -18.05 -7.24
CA SER A 90 17.37 -16.77 -7.12
C SER A 90 16.76 -15.72 -8.05
N SER A 91 16.47 -16.10 -9.30
CA SER A 91 15.81 -15.23 -10.27
C SER A 91 14.42 -14.81 -9.79
N SER A 92 13.59 -15.76 -9.34
CA SER A 92 12.25 -15.50 -8.84
C SER A 92 12.25 -14.59 -7.60
N LEU A 93 13.20 -14.80 -6.69
CA LEU A 93 13.37 -14.01 -5.48
C LEU A 93 13.76 -12.56 -5.83
N ILE A 94 14.73 -12.38 -6.72
CA ILE A 94 15.12 -11.06 -7.22
C ILE A 94 13.93 -10.36 -7.90
N THR A 95 13.19 -11.06 -8.76
CA THR A 95 11.99 -10.52 -9.41
C THR A 95 10.95 -10.06 -8.38
N THR A 96 10.72 -10.85 -7.34
CA THR A 96 9.76 -10.50 -6.28
C THR A 96 10.21 -9.27 -5.49
N ILE A 97 11.50 -9.18 -5.17
CA ILE A 97 12.08 -8.00 -4.52
C ILE A 97 11.92 -6.76 -5.41
N LEU A 98 12.23 -6.88 -6.71
CA LEU A 98 12.07 -5.77 -7.66
C LEU A 98 10.61 -5.31 -7.77
N ILE A 99 9.66 -6.24 -7.84
CA ILE A 99 8.23 -5.91 -7.83
C ILE A 99 7.86 -5.16 -6.55
N ALA A 100 8.30 -5.64 -5.38
CA ALA A 100 8.05 -4.96 -4.11
C ALA A 100 8.68 -3.55 -4.07
N THR A 101 9.90 -3.40 -4.58
CA THR A 101 10.58 -2.10 -4.70
C THR A 101 9.81 -1.15 -5.61
N ILE A 102 9.39 -1.61 -6.79
CA ILE A 102 8.59 -0.80 -7.73
C ILE A 102 7.29 -0.35 -7.06
N VAL A 103 6.57 -1.28 -6.43
CA VAL A 103 5.33 -0.99 -5.70
C VAL A 103 5.55 0.07 -4.63
N PHE A 104 6.62 -0.06 -3.82
CA PHE A 104 6.95 0.91 -2.79
C PHE A 104 7.19 2.31 -3.36
N PHE A 105 8.01 2.42 -4.42
CA PHE A 105 8.25 3.69 -5.09
C PHE A 105 7.00 4.26 -5.75
N THR A 106 6.14 3.42 -6.32
CA THR A 106 4.85 3.84 -6.88
C THR A 106 3.94 4.42 -5.80
N ILE A 107 3.80 3.75 -4.65
CA ILE A 107 3.00 4.26 -3.53
C ILE A 107 3.57 5.60 -3.04
N ARG A 108 4.90 5.69 -2.89
CA ARG A 108 5.57 6.93 -2.48
C ARG A 108 5.30 8.06 -3.47
N PHE A 109 5.46 7.80 -4.77
CA PHE A 109 5.17 8.76 -5.82
C PHE A 109 3.71 9.22 -5.78
N ILE A 110 2.77 8.30 -5.62
CA ILE A 110 1.34 8.61 -5.49
C ILE A 110 1.09 9.51 -4.28
N ASN A 111 1.66 9.18 -3.12
CA ASN A 111 1.49 9.93 -1.87
C ASN A 111 2.12 11.33 -1.90
N GLU A 112 3.22 11.52 -2.60
CA GLU A 112 3.94 12.81 -2.67
C GLU A 112 3.45 13.69 -3.84
N ALA A 113 3.10 13.11 -4.99
CA ALA A 113 2.76 13.87 -6.20
C ALA A 113 1.25 14.06 -6.44
N LEU A 114 0.41 13.12 -6.01
CA LEU A 114 -1.03 13.12 -6.34
C LEU A 114 -1.95 13.46 -5.16
N ILE A 115 -1.51 13.24 -3.93
CA ILE A 115 -2.33 13.42 -2.72
C ILE A 115 -1.82 14.62 -1.92
N VAL A 116 -2.57 15.72 -1.96
CA VAL A 116 -2.25 16.95 -1.23
C VAL A 116 -2.65 16.83 0.25
N ASP A 117 -3.79 16.19 0.53
CA ASP A 117 -4.31 16.09 1.90
C ASP A 117 -3.70 14.92 2.69
N PRO A 118 -3.18 15.17 3.90
CA PRO A 118 -2.52 14.15 4.72
C PRO A 118 -3.47 13.01 5.16
N VAL A 119 -4.77 13.27 5.27
CA VAL A 119 -5.81 12.29 5.66
C VAL A 119 -6.08 11.28 4.54
N ASN A 120 -5.89 11.70 3.29
CA ASN A 120 -6.10 10.85 2.12
C ASN A 120 -4.85 10.09 1.71
N LYS A 121 -3.71 10.30 2.40
CA LYS A 121 -2.46 9.62 2.06
C LYS A 121 -2.60 8.12 2.26
N TRP A 122 -2.08 7.37 1.30
CA TRP A 122 -2.11 5.94 1.33
C TRP A 122 -1.21 5.43 2.47
N GLY A 123 -1.76 4.60 3.35
CA GLY A 123 -1.11 4.21 4.61
C GLY A 123 -1.38 5.16 5.79
N TYR A 124 -2.24 6.18 5.63
CA TYR A 124 -2.75 6.95 6.76
C TYR A 124 -3.53 6.03 7.70
N ASN A 125 -3.09 5.93 8.94
CA ASN A 125 -3.73 5.09 9.95
C ASN A 125 -4.96 5.82 10.51
N GLN A 126 -6.08 5.74 9.77
CA GLN A 126 -7.36 6.32 10.18
C GLN A 126 -7.73 5.90 11.61
N VAL A 127 -7.57 4.62 11.94
CA VAL A 127 -7.89 4.08 13.27
C VAL A 127 -7.09 4.79 14.37
N HIS A 128 -5.81 5.07 14.14
CA HIS A 128 -4.98 5.78 15.11
C HIS A 128 -5.33 7.26 15.22
N ALA A 129 -5.62 7.91 14.09
CA ALA A 129 -6.04 9.30 14.07
C ALA A 129 -7.41 9.52 14.76
N ASP A 130 -8.36 8.64 14.48
CA ASP A 130 -9.69 8.64 15.09
C ASP A 130 -9.61 8.34 16.59
N ALA A 131 -8.76 7.38 16.99
CA ALA A 131 -8.51 7.11 18.41
C ALA A 131 -7.93 8.33 19.15
N LEU A 132 -7.02 9.08 18.52
CA LEU A 132 -6.45 10.30 19.09
C LEU A 132 -7.49 11.42 19.20
N GLN A 133 -8.36 11.57 18.19
CA GLN A 133 -9.45 12.55 18.23
C GLN A 133 -10.47 12.21 19.32
N LEU A 134 -10.85 10.94 19.43
CA LEU A 134 -11.74 10.44 20.47
C LEU A 134 -11.13 10.63 21.87
N GLN A 135 -9.83 10.41 22.03
CA GLN A 135 -9.14 10.65 23.29
C GLN A 135 -9.22 12.13 23.69
N LYS A 136 -8.96 13.06 22.75
CA LYS A 136 -9.08 14.50 23.01
C LYS A 136 -10.50 14.92 23.35
N GLN A 137 -11.49 14.43 22.61
CA GLN A 137 -12.91 14.70 22.90
C GLN A 137 -13.32 14.18 24.29
N ASN A 138 -12.85 13.00 24.68
CA ASN A 138 -13.10 12.46 26.00
C ASN A 138 -12.43 13.28 27.10
N GLU A 139 -11.19 13.73 26.91
CA GLU A 139 -10.49 14.61 27.85
C GLU A 139 -11.21 15.95 28.04
N GLU A 140 -11.65 16.58 26.96
CA GLU A 140 -12.46 17.81 27.00
C GLU A 140 -13.79 17.59 27.71
N THR A 141 -14.48 16.49 27.42
CA THR A 141 -15.74 16.13 28.07
C THR A 141 -15.56 15.90 29.57
N ILE A 142 -14.50 15.20 29.98
CA ILE A 142 -14.18 14.97 31.40
C ILE A 142 -13.85 16.30 32.09
N ALA A 143 -13.13 17.20 31.43
CA ALA A 143 -12.81 18.52 31.97
C ALA A 143 -14.09 19.36 32.20
N LEU A 144 -15.01 19.37 31.23
CA LEU A 144 -16.30 20.04 31.35
C LEU A 144 -17.17 19.42 32.45
N GLN A 145 -17.22 18.09 32.54
CA GLN A 145 -17.93 17.39 33.62
C GLN A 145 -17.40 17.77 35.00
N ARG A 146 -16.08 17.86 35.17
CA ARG A 146 -15.46 18.32 36.42
C ARG A 146 -15.83 19.76 36.77
N GLN A 147 -15.85 20.66 35.79
CA GLN A 147 -16.28 22.04 36.01
C GLN A 147 -17.73 22.10 36.48
N ILE A 148 -18.63 21.36 35.82
CA ILE A 148 -20.06 21.29 36.21
C ILE A 148 -20.21 20.75 37.63
N LEU A 149 -19.52 19.67 37.99
CA LEU A 149 -19.55 19.11 39.35
C LEU A 149 -19.05 20.12 40.39
N THR A 150 -17.97 20.84 40.08
CA THR A 150 -17.41 21.86 40.98
C THR A 150 -18.37 23.04 41.18
N GLU A 151 -19.06 23.47 40.11
CA GLU A 151 -20.08 24.51 40.17
C GLU A 151 -21.28 24.05 41.01
N LEU A 152 -21.74 22.81 40.81
CA LEU A 152 -22.83 22.20 41.57
C LEU A 152 -22.50 22.07 43.06
N GLU A 153 -21.28 21.66 43.41
CA GLU A 153 -20.83 21.58 44.81
C GLU A 153 -20.83 22.96 45.48
N LYS A 154 -20.33 24.00 44.80
CA LYS A 154 -20.37 25.38 45.31
C LYS A 154 -21.80 25.87 45.53
N LEU A 155 -22.69 25.61 44.57
CA LEU A 155 -24.10 25.99 44.68
C LEU A 155 -24.81 25.25 45.81
N ASN A 156 -24.49 23.96 46.01
CA ASN A 156 -25.07 23.17 47.09
C ASN A 156 -24.58 23.65 48.47
N GLN A 157 -23.28 23.94 48.60
CA GLN A 157 -22.73 24.53 49.83
C GLN A 157 -23.35 25.89 50.16
N GLN A 158 -23.62 26.74 49.16
CA GLN A 158 -24.33 28.01 49.36
C GLN A 158 -25.80 27.84 49.76
N ARG A 159 -26.45 26.75 49.34
CA ARG A 159 -27.81 26.42 49.72
C ARG A 159 -27.88 25.91 51.16
N ASP A 160 -26.93 25.08 51.58
CA ASP A 160 -26.89 24.49 52.93
C ASP A 160 -26.42 25.49 54.02
N SER A 161 -25.91 26.65 53.62
CA SER A 161 -25.47 27.73 54.53
C SER A 161 -26.49 28.88 54.68
N ARG A 162 -27.71 28.72 54.16
CA ARG A 162 -28.87 29.60 54.39
C ARG A 162 -29.92 28.89 55.24
#